data_AF-A0A9L0K9D8-F1
#
_entry.id   AF-A0A9L0K9D8-F1
#
_cell.length_a   1.000
_cell.length_b   1.000
_cell.length_c   1.000
_cell.angle_alpha   90.00
_cell.angle_beta   90.00
_cell.angle_gamma   90.00
#
_symmetry.space_group_name_H-M   'P 1'
#
loop_
_entity.id
_entity.type
_entity.pdbx_description
1 polymer ?
#
loop_
_entity_poly.entity_id
_entity_poly.type
_entity_poly.pdbx_seq_one_letter_code
_entity_poly.pdbx_strand_id
1 'polypeptide(L)'
;MRGIAFGGVFILFWLLRDAGCLICRYCNLSVPFHGCLLDFGTCIAKPGQHCIKEVHIKGGIQWYSVKGCTENTTVCFKRVMKSSEIHTTHCCHRPLCNF
;
A
#
# COMPACT_ATOMS: atom_id res chain seq x y z
N MET A 1 43.45 13.98 12.36
CA MET A 1 42.07 13.91 12.89
C MET A 1 41.04 14.35 11.84
N ARG A 2 41.04 13.76 10.64
CA ARG A 2 40.20 14.21 9.49
C ARG A 2 39.50 13.07 8.74
N GLY A 3 39.50 11.85 9.31
CA GLY A 3 38.92 10.65 8.69
C GLY A 3 37.65 10.13 9.37
N ILE A 4 37.40 10.48 10.63
CA ILE A 4 36.25 9.96 11.41
C ILE A 4 34.96 10.73 11.10
N ALA A 5 35.06 12.01 10.73
CA ALA A 5 33.90 12.84 10.40
C ALA A 5 33.17 12.40 9.13
N PHE A 6 33.89 11.86 8.13
CA PHE A 6 33.27 11.37 6.90
C PHE A 6 32.50 10.07 7.12
N GLY A 7 33.04 9.13 7.92
CA GLY A 7 32.36 7.86 8.21
C GLY A 7 31.01 8.04 8.92
N GLY A 8 30.93 8.94 9.91
CA GLY A 8 29.70 9.20 10.65
C GLY A 8 28.57 9.80 9.80
N VAL A 9 28.90 10.71 8.87
CA VAL A 9 27.92 11.29 7.94
C VAL A 9 27.37 10.24 6.98
N PHE A 10 28.22 9.35 6.46
CA PHE A 10 27.77 8.26 5.59
C PHE A 10 26.86 7.27 6.33
N ILE A 11 27.16 6.90 7.57
CA ILE A 11 26.30 6.01 8.36
C ILE A 11 24.94 6.67 8.68
N LEU A 12 24.93 7.96 9.03
CA LEU A 12 23.71 8.73 9.27
C LEU A 12 22.85 8.85 8.00
N PHE A 13 23.49 9.08 6.85
CA PHE A 13 22.79 9.17 5.56
C PHE A 13 22.20 7.83 5.12
N TRP A 14 22.83 6.71 5.45
CA TRP A 14 22.29 5.36 5.23
C TRP A 14 21.08 5.07 6.12
N LEU A 15 21.15 5.41 7.42
CA LEU A 15 20.03 5.24 8.35
C LEU A 15 18.80 6.08 7.96
N LEU A 16 18.99 7.29 7.43
CA LEU A 16 17.88 8.11 6.92
C LEU A 16 17.29 7.59 5.60
N ARG A 17 18.07 6.88 4.77
CA ARG A 17 17.62 6.40 3.46
C ARG A 17 16.64 5.23 3.57
N ASP A 18 16.77 4.39 4.58
CA ASP A 18 15.85 3.26 4.84
C ASP A 18 14.57 3.69 5.58
N ALA A 19 14.53 4.91 6.13
CA ALA A 19 13.32 5.51 6.72
C ALA A 19 12.41 6.17 5.67
N GLY A 20 12.39 5.66 4.44
CA GLY A 20 11.45 6.09 3.42
C GLY A 20 10.03 5.77 3.85
N CYS A 21 9.35 6.73 4.46
CA CYS A 21 7.94 6.60 4.83
C CYS A 21 7.10 6.29 3.57
N LEU A 22 6.66 5.04 3.46
CA LEU A 22 5.75 4.61 2.40
C LEU A 22 4.36 5.12 2.74
N ILE A 23 3.87 6.14 2.04
CA ILE A 23 2.50 6.62 2.20
C ILE A 23 1.57 5.92 1.20
N CYS A 24 0.47 5.37 1.68
CA CYS A 24 -0.53 4.66 0.87
C CYS A 24 -1.88 5.37 0.97
N ARG A 25 -2.73 5.17 -0.04
CA ARG A 25 -4.11 5.63 0.04
C ARG A 25 -4.88 4.73 1.01
N TYR A 26 -5.65 5.34 1.89
CA TYR A 26 -6.55 4.65 2.80
C TYR A 26 -7.98 4.97 2.42
N CYS A 27 -8.80 3.93 2.28
CA CYS A 27 -10.17 4.04 1.78
C CYS A 27 -10.92 2.74 1.98
N ASN A 28 -12.06 2.80 2.68
CA ASN A 28 -12.86 1.61 2.94
C ASN A 28 -13.84 1.32 1.79
N LEU A 29 -14.29 2.36 1.09
CA LEU A 29 -15.14 2.22 -0.10
C LEU A 29 -14.68 3.14 -1.21
N SER A 30 -14.10 2.54 -2.25
CA SER A 30 -13.77 3.23 -3.50
C SER A 30 -14.52 2.63 -4.68
N VAL A 31 -15.41 3.41 -5.29
CA VAL A 31 -16.23 2.99 -6.45
C VAL A 31 -15.52 3.40 -7.74
N PRO A 32 -15.61 2.61 -8.83
CA PRO A 32 -15.13 3.02 -10.14
C PRO A 32 -15.64 4.42 -10.51
N PHE A 33 -14.80 5.22 -11.16
CA PHE A 33 -15.07 6.61 -11.61
C PHE A 33 -15.26 7.67 -10.50
N HIS A 34 -15.80 7.30 -9.34
CA HIS A 34 -16.02 8.24 -8.22
C HIS A 34 -14.83 8.34 -7.26
N GLY A 35 -13.92 7.37 -7.29
CA GLY A 35 -12.78 7.35 -6.38
C GLY A 35 -13.23 6.92 -4.98
N CYS A 36 -12.76 7.59 -3.93
CA CYS A 36 -13.02 7.21 -2.54
C CYS A 36 -14.22 7.95 -1.95
N LEU A 37 -15.20 7.21 -1.42
CA LEU A 37 -16.44 7.74 -0.86
C LEU A 37 -16.46 7.67 0.67
N LEU A 38 -15.84 6.65 1.28
CA LEU A 38 -15.77 6.45 2.73
C LEU A 38 -14.32 6.32 3.20
N ASP A 39 -14.03 6.95 4.34
CA ASP A 39 -12.72 6.96 5.01
C ASP A 39 -11.58 7.45 4.10
N PHE A 40 -11.77 8.63 3.48
CA PHE A 40 -10.77 9.24 2.62
C PHE A 40 -9.55 9.67 3.43
N GLY A 41 -8.41 9.02 3.21
CA GLY A 41 -7.19 9.41 3.88
C GLY A 41 -5.95 8.77 3.29
N THR A 42 -4.91 8.81 4.11
CA THR A 42 -3.64 8.13 3.83
C THR A 42 -3.23 7.37 5.07
N CYS A 43 -2.51 6.26 4.86
CA CYS A 43 -1.83 5.55 5.94
C CYS A 43 -0.34 5.56 5.65
N ILE A 44 0.47 5.67 6.71
CA ILE A 44 1.92 5.56 6.63
C ILE A 44 2.27 4.12 6.95
N ALA A 45 2.78 3.40 5.95
CA ALA A 45 3.24 2.04 6.12
C ALA A 45 4.50 2.04 6.99
N LYS A 46 4.49 1.15 7.99
CA LYS A 46 5.66 0.88 8.83
C LYS A 46 6.75 0.16 8.02
N PRO A 47 8.00 0.09 8.51
CA PRO A 47 9.04 -0.74 7.90
C PRO A 47 8.52 -2.18 7.70
N GLY A 48 8.64 -2.70 6.48
CA GLY A 48 8.13 -4.04 6.12
C GLY A 48 6.66 -4.10 5.69
N GLN A 49 5.90 -2.99 5.75
CA GLN A 49 4.53 -2.93 5.24
C GLN A 49 4.47 -2.50 3.76
N HIS A 50 3.32 -2.78 3.13
CA HIS A 50 3.05 -2.47 1.73
C HIS A 50 1.70 -1.75 1.59
N CYS A 51 1.53 -0.99 0.51
CA CYS A 51 0.22 -0.50 0.13
C CYS A 51 -0.60 -1.67 -0.43
N ILE A 52 -1.85 -1.80 0.00
CA ILE A 52 -2.78 -2.83 -0.44
C ILE A 52 -3.96 -2.19 -1.18
N LYS A 53 -4.46 -2.90 -2.20
CA LYS A 53 -5.71 -2.65 -2.89
C LYS A 53 -6.46 -3.96 -3.04
N GLU A 54 -7.66 -4.03 -2.48
CA GLU A 54 -8.61 -5.13 -2.65
C GLU A 54 -9.70 -4.68 -3.60
N VAL A 55 -10.04 -5.49 -4.60
CA VAL A 55 -11.02 -5.18 -5.63
C VAL A 55 -12.08 -6.26 -5.61
N HIS A 56 -13.33 -5.82 -5.46
CA HIS A 56 -14.52 -6.65 -5.42
C HIS A 56 -15.23 -6.57 -6.76
N ILE A 57 -15.31 -7.71 -7.45
CA ILE A 57 -15.92 -7.85 -8.76
C ILE A 57 -17.13 -8.77 -8.61
N LYS A 58 -18.29 -8.38 -9.11
CA LYS A 58 -19.52 -9.19 -9.10
C LYS A 58 -20.20 -9.05 -10.45
N GLY A 59 -20.53 -10.19 -11.07
CA GLY A 59 -21.08 -10.21 -12.43
C GLY A 59 -20.13 -9.67 -13.50
N GLY A 60 -18.80 -9.78 -13.29
CA GLY A 60 -17.78 -9.30 -14.24
C GLY A 60 -17.49 -7.80 -14.17
N ILE A 61 -18.21 -7.05 -13.33
CA ILE A 61 -18.03 -5.61 -13.14
C ILE A 61 -17.33 -5.39 -11.80
N GLN A 62 -16.34 -4.49 -11.76
CA GLN A 62 -15.78 -4.01 -10.50
C GLN A 62 -16.84 -3.18 -9.77
N TRP A 63 -17.24 -3.60 -8.57
CA TRP A 63 -18.21 -2.87 -7.75
C TRP A 63 -17.55 -1.82 -6.88
N TYR A 64 -16.55 -2.24 -6.11
CA TYR A 64 -15.79 -1.35 -5.25
C TYR A 64 -14.39 -1.89 -4.98
N SER A 65 -13.57 -1.05 -4.37
CA SER A 65 -12.24 -1.40 -3.90
C SER A 65 -11.97 -0.82 -2.52
N VAL A 66 -11.19 -1.55 -1.74
CA VAL A 66 -10.69 -1.18 -0.43
C VAL A 66 -9.19 -0.92 -0.56
N LYS A 67 -8.66 0.11 0.09
CA LYS A 67 -7.27 0.54 -0.01
C LYS A 67 -6.71 0.82 1.38
N GLY A 68 -5.45 0.45 1.60
CA GLY A 68 -4.79 0.76 2.86
C GLY A 68 -3.33 0.34 2.90
N CYS A 69 -2.88 0.05 4.11
CA CYS A 69 -1.54 -0.46 4.43
C CYS A 69 -1.70 -1.86 5.02
N THR A 70 -0.86 -2.80 4.59
CA THR A 70 -0.86 -4.16 5.13
C THR A 70 0.57 -4.60 5.45
N GLU A 71 0.71 -5.32 6.55
CA GLU A 71 1.93 -6.10 6.87
C GLU A 71 1.82 -7.54 6.37
N ASN A 72 0.59 -8.00 6.11
CA ASN A 72 0.34 -9.37 5.75
C ASN A 72 0.63 -9.59 4.25
N THR A 73 1.88 -9.93 3.93
CA THR A 73 2.29 -10.22 2.55
C THR A 73 1.60 -11.45 1.97
N THR A 74 1.06 -12.33 2.81
CA THR A 74 0.32 -13.51 2.33
C THR A 74 -0.98 -13.13 1.62
N VAL A 75 -1.57 -11.96 1.89
CA VAL A 75 -2.79 -11.54 1.18
C VAL A 75 -2.50 -10.90 -0.18
N CYS A 76 -1.25 -10.56 -0.45
CA CYS A 76 -0.86 -9.90 -1.69
C CYS A 76 -0.95 -10.85 -2.89
N PHE A 77 -1.40 -10.31 -4.04
CA PHE A 77 -1.58 -11.03 -5.30
C PHE A 77 -2.52 -12.24 -5.20
N LYS A 78 -3.45 -12.23 -4.24
CA LYS A 78 -4.48 -13.26 -4.13
C LYS A 78 -5.67 -12.95 -5.02
N ARG A 79 -6.23 -14.03 -5.59
CA ARG A 79 -7.52 -14.02 -6.26
C ARG A 79 -8.40 -15.10 -5.63
N VAL A 80 -9.51 -14.68 -5.04
CA VAL A 80 -10.49 -15.58 -4.42
C VAL A 80 -11.75 -15.54 -5.28
N MET A 81 -12.18 -16.72 -5.74
CA MET A 81 -13.43 -16.87 -6.47
C MET A 81 -14.49 -17.46 -5.54
N LYS A 82 -15.53 -16.68 -5.27
CA LYS A 82 -16.79 -17.12 -4.66
C LYS A 82 -17.85 -17.25 -5.75
N SER A 83 -18.94 -17.95 -5.46
CA SER A 83 -19.99 -18.36 -6.42
C SER A 83 -20.46 -17.28 -7.41
N SER A 84 -20.45 -16.01 -7.01
CA SER A 84 -20.81 -14.87 -7.87
C SER A 84 -19.92 -13.63 -7.68
N GLU A 85 -18.86 -13.74 -6.88
CA GLU A 85 -18.01 -12.63 -6.49
C GLU A 85 -16.54 -13.02 -6.58
N ILE A 86 -15.73 -12.14 -7.16
CA ILE A 86 -14.30 -12.32 -7.30
C ILE A 86 -13.63 -11.22 -6.48
N HIS A 87 -12.79 -11.63 -5.54
CA HIS A 87 -11.94 -10.73 -4.77
C HIS A 87 -10.53 -10.83 -5.31
N THR A 88 -9.94 -9.70 -5.66
CA THR A 88 -8.54 -9.65 -6.09
C THR A 88 -7.79 -8.65 -5.23
N THR A 89 -6.65 -9.07 -4.70
CA THR A 89 -5.83 -8.28 -3.80
C THR A 89 -4.48 -8.03 -4.46
N HIS A 90 -4.05 -6.77 -4.49
CA HIS A 90 -2.78 -6.36 -5.08
C HIS A 90 -2.00 -5.51 -4.07
N CYS A 91 -0.69 -5.75 -3.97
CA CYS A 91 0.19 -4.97 -3.12
C CYS A 91 1.28 -4.28 -3.93
N CYS A 92 1.74 -3.13 -3.44
CA CYS A 92 2.79 -2.37 -4.09
C CYS A 92 3.58 -1.56 -3.05
N HIS A 93 4.80 -1.14 -3.43
CA HIS A 93 5.78 -0.55 -2.52
C HIS A 93 6.26 0.83 -3.00
N ARG A 94 5.39 1.57 -3.70
CA ARG A 94 5.65 2.96 -4.09
C ARG A 94 4.63 3.89 -3.42
N PRO A 95 4.98 5.13 -3.10
CA PRO A 95 4.02 6.09 -2.56
C PRO A 95 2.75 6.18 -3.42
N LEU A 96 1.58 6.07 -2.77
CA LEU A 96 0.25 6.18 -3.39
C LEU A 96 -0.02 5.23 -4.57
N CYS A 97 0.71 4.11 -4.66
CA CYS A 97 0.59 3.17 -5.78
C CYS A 97 -0.75 2.41 -5.83
N ASN A 98 -1.50 2.41 -4.73
CA ASN A 98 -2.79 1.73 -4.60
C ASN A 98 -3.98 2.60 -5.06
N PHE A 99 -3.83 3.33 -6.17
CA PHE A 99 -4.87 4.19 -6.75
C PHE A 99 -6.06 3.40 -7.32
#